data_AF-B1Y983-F1
#
_entry.id   AF-B1Y983-F1
#
_cell.length_a   1.000
_cell.length_b   1.000
_cell.length_c   1.000
_cell.angle_alpha   90.00
_cell.angle_beta   90.00
_cell.angle_gamma   90.00
#
_symmetry.space_group_name_H-M   'P 1'
#
loop_
_entity.id
_entity.type
_entity.pdbx_description
1 polymer ?
#
loop_
_entity_poly.entity_id
_entity_poly.type
_entity_poly.pdbx_seq_one_letter_code
_entity_poly.pdbx_strand_id
1 'polypeptide(L)' 'MERLPEDVVAKLKKLSQELEGLGARSIVNYILYEFEVGGPSPEILDEAEQLVKLEMAELNEVLKVIEEVRKLVA' A
#
# COMPACT_ATOMS: atom_id res chain seq x y z
N MET A 1 -19.23 -16.25 6.51
CA MET A 1 -18.11 -15.38 6.12
C MET A 1 -18.41 -14.00 6.67
N GLU A 2 -17.54 -13.45 7.51
CA GLU A 2 -17.72 -12.11 8.05
C GLU A 2 -17.13 -11.09 7.09
N ARG A 3 -17.94 -10.12 6.67
CA ARG A 3 -17.48 -8.93 5.97
C ARG A 3 -16.70 -8.05 6.95
N LEU A 4 -15.82 -7.20 6.43
CA LEU A 4 -15.25 -6.14 7.26
C LEU A 4 -16.39 -5.26 7.83
N PRO A 5 -16.25 -4.79 9.08
CA PRO A 5 -17.09 -3.74 9.62
C PRO A 5 -17.12 -2.52 8.69
N GLU A 6 -18.29 -1.90 8.54
CA GLU A 6 -18.48 -0.77 7.61
C GLU A 6 -17.55 0.42 7.93
N ASP A 7 -17.23 0.65 9.20
CA ASP A 7 -16.32 1.71 9.62
C ASP A 7 -14.88 1.44 9.16
N VAL A 8 -14.46 0.18 9.14
CA VAL A 8 -13.14 -0.24 8.65
C VAL A 8 -13.06 -0.03 7.14
N VAL A 9 -14.09 -0.43 6.40
CA VAL A 9 -14.18 -0.21 4.95
C VAL A 9 -14.14 1.29 4.62
N ALA A 10 -14.88 2.11 5.36
CA ALA A 10 -14.87 3.56 5.17
C ALA A 10 -13.47 4.18 5.41
N LYS A 11 -12.75 3.72 6.45
CA LYS A 11 -11.37 4.17 6.74
C LYS A 11 -10.42 3.79 5.60
N LEU A 12 -10.49 2.57 5.09
CA LEU A 12 -9.64 2.11 3.99
C LEU A 12 -9.95 2.87 2.68
N LYS A 13 -11.23 3.12 2.39
CA LYS A 13 -11.64 3.93 1.22
C LYS A 13 -11.12 5.36 1.31
N LYS A 14 -11.23 5.99 2.48
CA LYS A 14 -10.68 7.32 2.72
C LYS A 14 -9.16 7.33 2.55
N LEU A 15 -8.46 6.36 3.15
CA LEU A 15 -7.00 6.24 3.02
C LEU A 15 -6.57 6.12 1.55
N SER A 16 -7.23 5.26 0.77
CA SER A 16 -6.94 5.11 -0.67
C SER A 16 -7.08 6.42 -1.45
N GLN A 17 -8.08 7.25 -1.11
CA GLN A 17 -8.29 8.55 -1.75
C GLN A 17 -7.23 9.60 -1.37
N GLU A 18 -6.66 9.51 -0.16
CA GLU A 18 -5.63 10.43 0.33
C GLU A 18 -4.21 10.05 -0.12
N LEU A 19 -3.98 8.77 -0.45
CA LEU A 19 -2.67 8.30 -0.91
C LEU A 19 -2.36 8.80 -2.33
N GLU A 20 -1.29 9.58 -2.49
CA GLU A 20 -0.81 10.04 -3.80
C GLU A 20 0.01 8.97 -4.55
N GLY A 21 0.77 8.15 -3.80
CA GLY A 21 1.59 7.08 -4.37
C GLY A 21 0.75 5.98 -5.00
N LEU A 22 0.97 5.71 -6.28
CA LEU A 22 0.20 4.71 -7.04
C LEU A 22 0.33 3.31 -6.44
N GLY A 23 1.54 2.90 -6.01
CA GLY A 23 1.78 1.60 -5.37
C GLY A 23 1.00 1.46 -4.06
N ALA A 24 1.18 2.41 -3.15
CA ALA A 24 0.46 2.44 -1.87
C ALA A 24 -1.07 2.41 -2.05
N ARG A 25 -1.61 3.23 -2.98
CA ARG A 25 -3.04 3.26 -3.28
C ARG A 25 -3.54 1.92 -3.82
N SER A 26 -2.76 1.29 -4.70
CA SER A 26 -3.13 0.00 -5.32
C SER A 26 -3.19 -1.12 -4.29
N ILE A 27 -2.26 -1.15 -3.33
CA ILE A 27 -2.25 -2.13 -2.22
C ILE A 27 -3.51 -1.97 -1.36
N VAL A 28 -3.90 -0.75 -0.99
CA VAL A 28 -5.12 -0.52 -0.20
C VAL A 28 -6.38 -0.93 -0.99
N ASN A 29 -6.42 -0.66 -2.30
CA ASN A 29 -7.53 -1.08 -3.15
C ASN A 29 -7.62 -2.59 -3.32
N TYR A 30 -6.48 -3.28 -3.39
CA TYR A 30 -6.42 -4.74 -3.41
C TYR A 30 -7.03 -5.34 -2.13
N ILE A 31 -6.64 -4.84 -0.95
CA ILE A 31 -7.25 -5.23 0.32
C ILE A 31 -8.76 -4.98 0.31
N LEU A 32 -9.21 -3.81 -0.15
CA LEU A 32 -10.64 -3.51 -0.24
C LEU A 32 -11.39 -4.49 -1.15
N TYR A 33 -10.85 -4.79 -2.33
CA TYR A 33 -11.45 -5.68 -3.30
C TYR A 33 -11.61 -7.10 -2.76
N GLU A 34 -10.54 -7.69 -2.24
CA GLU A 34 -10.53 -9.08 -1.76
C GLU A 34 -11.52 -9.30 -0.62
N PHE A 35 -11.65 -8.33 0.28
CA PHE A 35 -12.61 -8.39 1.37
C PHE A 35 -14.05 -8.09 0.93
N GLU A 36 -14.27 -7.46 -0.23
CA GLU A 36 -15.58 -7.28 -0.87
C GLU A 36 -16.03 -8.53 -1.67
N VAL A 37 -15.11 -9.24 -2.34
CA VAL A 37 -15.45 -10.35 -3.27
C VAL A 37 -15.22 -11.77 -2.72
N GLY A 38 -14.20 -12.00 -1.90
CA GLY A 38 -13.73 -13.34 -1.52
C GLY A 38 -13.68 -13.61 -0.02
N GLY A 39 -13.74 -12.55 0.79
CA GLY A 39 -13.71 -12.61 2.25
C GLY A 39 -12.29 -12.48 2.82
N PRO A 40 -12.17 -12.12 4.11
CA PRO A 40 -10.89 -11.90 4.79
C PRO A 40 -10.05 -13.20 4.86
N SER A 41 -9.12 -13.43 3.94
CA SER A 41 -8.05 -14.41 4.15
C SER A 41 -6.83 -13.69 4.75
N PRO A 42 -6.24 -14.19 5.86
CA PRO A 42 -4.97 -13.69 6.38
C PRO A 42 -3.87 -13.63 5.31
N GLU A 43 -3.90 -14.54 4.34
CA GLU A 43 -2.92 -14.62 3.24
C GLU A 43 -2.90 -13.35 2.38
N ILE A 44 -4.06 -12.69 2.20
CA ILE A 44 -4.16 -11.42 1.46
C ILE A 44 -3.45 -10.29 2.20
N LEU A 45 -3.52 -10.29 3.54
CA LEU A 45 -2.82 -9.30 4.35
C LEU A 45 -1.31 -9.57 4.32
N ASP A 46 -0.89 -10.83 4.36
CA ASP A 46 0.51 -11.21 4.22
C ASP A 46 1.06 -10.79 2.85
N GLU A 47 0.32 -11.04 1.76
CA GLU A 47 0.69 -10.60 0.41
C GLU A 47 0.77 -9.08 0.31
N ALA A 48 -0.24 -8.37 0.81
CA ALA A 48 -0.23 -6.90 0.86
C ALA A 48 0.97 -6.37 1.65
N GLU A 49 1.35 -7.01 2.76
CA GLU A 49 2.54 -6.64 3.54
C GLU A 49 3.83 -6.83 2.72
N GLN A 50 3.95 -7.93 1.97
CA GLN A 50 5.11 -8.13 1.09
C GLN A 50 5.19 -7.07 -0.01
N LEU A 51 4.06 -6.70 -0.60
CA LEU A 51 4.00 -5.62 -1.61
C LEU A 51 4.44 -4.28 -1.02
N VAL A 52 4.02 -3.94 0.21
CA VAL A 52 4.48 -2.73 0.90
C VAL A 52 5.99 -2.76 1.11
N LYS A 53 6.54 -3.88 1.57
CA LYS A 53 7.99 -4.03 1.79
C LYS A 53 8.79 -3.83 0.51
N LEU A 54 8.29 -4.37 -0.62
CA LEU A 54 8.91 -4.19 -1.92
C LEU A 54 8.89 -2.71 -2.35
N GLU A 55 7.73 -2.05 -2.28
CA GLU A 55 7.59 -0.63 -2.61
C GLU A 55 8.55 0.23 -1.77
N MET A 56 8.64 -0.05 -0.46
CA MET A 56 9.59 0.65 0.41
C MET A 56 11.04 0.43 0.01
N ALA A 57 11.41 -0.79 -0.41
CA ALA A 57 12.76 -1.07 -0.88
C ALA A 57 13.09 -0.27 -2.15
N GLU A 58 12.17 -0.22 -3.11
CA GLU A 58 12.33 0.55 -4.34
C GLU A 58 12.45 2.06 -4.06
N LEU A 59 11.58 2.60 -3.20
CA LEU A 59 11.64 4.02 -2.79
C LEU A 59 12.94 4.36 -2.06
N ASN A 60 13.49 3.43 -1.27
CA ASN A 60 14.79 3.61 -0.64
C ASN A 60 15.94 3.67 -1.65
N GLU A 61 15.90 2.87 -2.73
CA GLU A 61 16.88 2.98 -3.81
C GLU A 61 16.79 4.34 -4.53
N VAL A 62 15.57 4.82 -4.78
CA VAL A 62 15.36 6.18 -5.34
C VAL A 62 15.94 7.25 -4.41
N LEU A 63 15.73 7.12 -3.09
CA LEU A 63 16.28 8.06 -2.11
C LEU A 63 17.82 8.10 -2.16
N LYS A 64 18.49 6.95 -2.23
CA LYS A 64 19.95 6.86 -2.36
C LYS A 64 20.44 7.62 -3.59
N VAL A 65 19.80 7.43 -4.74
CA VAL A 65 20.13 8.16 -5.98
C VAL A 65 19.96 9.67 -5.79
N ILE A 66 18.87 10.12 -5.15
CA ILE A 66 18.64 11.54 -4.86
C ILE A 66 19.75 12.12 -3.97
N GLU A 67 20.19 11.38 -2.95
CA GLU A 67 21.28 11.79 -2.07
C GLU A 67 22.63 11.86 -2.80
N GLU A 68 22.90 10.91 -3.69
CA GLU A 68 24.10 10.93 -4.53
C GLU A 68 24.11 12.15 -5.46
N VAL A 69 23.01 12.40 -6.17
CA VAL A 69 22.86 13.58 -7.04
C VAL A 69 23.01 14.87 -6.23
N ARG A 70 22.43 14.95 -5.02
CA ARG A 70 22.55 16.13 -4.15
C ARG A 70 24.00 16.47 -3.82
N LYS A 71 24.87 15.48 -3.61
CA LYS A 71 26.30 15.68 -3.34
C LYS A 71 27.09 16.19 -4.54
N LEU A 72 26.58 16.02 -5.76
CA LEU A 72 27.23 16.48 -7.00
C LEU A 72 26.84 17.91 -7.36
N VAL A 73 25.68 18.38 -6.90
CA VAL A 73 25.15 19.73 -7.19
C VAL A 73 25.36 20.73 -6.05
N ALA A 74 25.74 20.26 -4.86
CA ALA A 74 26.09 21.07 -3.69
C ALA A 74 27.61 21.31 -3.63
#